data_AF-A0A7V9SKF3-F1
#
_entry.id   AF-A0A7V9SKF3-F1
#
_cell.length_a   1.000
_cell.length_b   1.000
_cell.length_c   1.000
_cell.angle_alpha   90.00
_cell.angle_beta   90.00
_cell.angle_gamma   90.00
#
_symmetry.space_group_name_H-M   'P 1'
#
loop_
_entity.id
_entity.type
_entity.pdbx_description
1 polymer ?
#
loop_
_entity_poly.entity_id
_entity_poly.type
_entity_poly.pdbx_seq_one_letter_code
_entity_poly.pdbx_strand_id
1 'polypeptide(L)'
;MLVLPELRRACARERWGAPFPHVLFEETRSELVERFGGLTAHLRAPARGLWKADDGSVARDDVAILEVMGEGLDRAWWAEYRRTLERRFRQEVMVVRATRLDIL
;
A
#
# COMPACT_ATOMS: atom_id res chain seq x y z
N MET A 1 9.93 9.77 4.29
CA MET A 1 8.50 9.47 4.04
C MET A 1 7.81 10.78 3.74
N LEU A 2 7.78 11.20 2.47
CA LEU A 2 7.09 12.42 2.07
C LEU A 2 5.62 12.06 1.85
N VAL A 3 4.73 12.65 2.65
CA VAL A 3 3.28 12.49 2.50
C VAL A 3 2.86 13.35 1.32
N LEU A 4 2.48 12.73 0.20
CA LEU A 4 1.97 13.44 -0.95
C LEU A 4 0.63 14.12 -0.57
N PRO A 5 0.41 15.41 -0.93
CA PRO A 5 -0.80 16.15 -0.56
C PRO A 5 -2.11 15.48 -1.00
N GLU A 6 -2.05 14.66 -2.04
CA GLU A 6 -3.16 13.95 -2.66
C GLU A 6 -3.69 12.81 -1.78
N LEU A 7 -2.86 12.30 -0.86
CA LEU A 7 -3.28 11.34 0.17
C LEU A 7 -4.04 12.00 1.34
N ARG A 8 -4.00 13.34 1.46
CA ARG A 8 -4.71 14.06 2.55
C ARG A 8 -6.21 14.16 2.33
N ARG A 9 -6.68 14.12 1.08
CA ARG A 9 -8.10 14.39 0.75
C ARG A 9 -9.00 13.15 0.82
N ALA A 10 -8.44 11.95 0.63
CA ALA A 10 -9.21 10.70 0.67
C ALA A 10 -9.69 10.35 2.09
N CYS A 11 -8.94 10.70 3.14
CA CYS A 11 -9.20 10.20 4.50
C CYS A 11 -10.20 11.01 5.35
N ALA A 12 -10.68 12.18 4.88
CA ALA A 12 -11.54 13.05 5.71
C ALA A 12 -12.99 12.55 5.87
N ARG A 13 -13.40 11.47 5.21
CA ARG A 13 -14.81 11.03 5.18
C ARG A 13 -15.10 9.55 5.40
N GLU A 14 -14.11 8.69 5.62
CA GLU A 14 -14.36 7.25 5.68
C GLU A 14 -14.21 6.69 7.10
N ARG A 15 -15.33 6.15 7.63
CA ARG A 15 -15.33 5.28 8.80
C ARG A 15 -14.35 4.13 8.53
N TRP A 16 -13.33 4.00 9.37
CA TRP A 16 -12.40 2.87 9.37
C TRP A 16 -13.17 1.54 9.39
N GLY A 17 -13.18 0.90 8.21
CA GLY A 17 -13.92 -0.32 7.93
C GLY A 17 -13.33 -1.52 8.66
N ALA A 18 -14.11 -2.60 8.73
CA ALA A 18 -13.65 -3.90 9.21
C ALA A 18 -12.32 -4.31 8.51
N PRO A 19 -11.44 -5.06 9.18
CA PRO A 19 -10.20 -5.55 8.57
C PRO A 19 -10.51 -6.23 7.23
N PHE A 20 -9.71 -5.92 6.20
CA PHE A 20 -9.91 -6.53 4.89
C PHE A 20 -9.91 -8.06 5.00
N PRO A 21 -10.75 -8.76 4.22
CA PRO A 21 -10.75 -10.22 4.19
C PRO A 21 -9.35 -10.76 3.89
N HIS A 22 -8.88 -11.71 4.71
CA HIS A 22 -7.56 -12.33 4.59
C HIS A 22 -7.29 -12.86 3.16
N VAL A 23 -8.34 -13.37 2.50
CA VAL A 23 -8.28 -13.88 1.13
C VAL A 23 -7.75 -12.85 0.11
N LEU A 24 -8.05 -11.56 0.27
CA LEU A 24 -7.57 -10.52 -0.65
C LEU A 24 -6.06 -10.32 -0.55
N PHE A 25 -5.52 -10.45 0.66
CA PHE A 25 -4.08 -10.41 0.87
C PHE A 25 -3.40 -11.67 0.33
N GLU A 26 -3.98 -12.86 0.52
CA GLU A 26 -3.42 -14.10 -0.01
C GLU A 26 -3.37 -14.14 -1.54
N GLU A 27 -4.41 -13.63 -2.21
CA GLU A 27 -4.42 -13.46 -3.67
C GLU A 27 -3.27 -12.54 -4.12
N THR A 28 -3.15 -11.37 -3.48
CA THR A 28 -2.08 -10.40 -3.76
C THR A 28 -0.69 -10.98 -3.50
N ARG A 29 -0.53 -11.75 -2.41
CA ARG A 29 0.73 -12.42 -2.07
C ARG A 29 1.12 -13.42 -3.13
N SER A 30 0.19 -14.27 -3.53
CA SER A 30 0.41 -15.31 -4.54
C SER A 30 0.85 -14.71 -5.87
N GLU A 31 0.15 -13.67 -6.35
CA GLU A 31 0.49 -12.97 -7.59
C GLU A 31 1.91 -12.36 -7.57
N LEU A 32 2.28 -11.73 -6.45
CA LEU A 32 3.59 -11.11 -6.29
C LEU A 32 4.71 -12.15 -6.16
N VAL A 33 4.49 -13.24 -5.42
CA VAL A 33 5.46 -14.32 -5.29
C VAL A 33 5.65 -15.02 -6.64
N GLU A 34 4.58 -15.32 -7.37
CA GLU A 34 4.65 -15.95 -8.69
C GLU A 34 5.47 -15.11 -9.67
N ARG A 35 5.28 -13.79 -9.67
CA ARG A 35 5.98 -12.89 -10.60
C ARG A 35 7.43 -12.59 -10.21
N PHE A 36 7.69 -12.39 -8.92
CA PHE A 36 8.98 -11.85 -8.45
C PHE A 36 9.84 -12.87 -7.68
N GLY A 37 9.34 -14.09 -7.47
CA GLY A 37 10.04 -15.16 -6.75
C GLY A 37 10.14 -14.97 -5.23
N GLY A 38 9.66 -13.83 -4.70
CA GLY A 38 9.71 -13.53 -3.28
C GLY A 38 8.92 -12.28 -2.90
N LEU A 39 8.49 -12.24 -1.63
CA LEU A 39 7.71 -11.15 -1.07
C LEU A 39 8.02 -10.97 0.42
N THR A 40 8.27 -9.73 0.83
CA THR A 40 8.27 -9.33 2.24
C THR A 40 6.99 -8.56 2.53
N ALA A 41 6.34 -8.86 3.66
CA ALA A 41 5.06 -8.25 4.00
C ALA A 41 4.99 -7.81 5.45
N HIS A 42 4.69 -6.52 5.65
CA HIS A 42 4.40 -5.92 6.95
C HIS A 42 2.91 -5.60 7.01
N LEU A 43 2.09 -6.59 7.41
CA LEU A 43 0.62 -6.44 7.45
C LEU A 43 0.11 -5.54 8.58
N ARG A 44 0.96 -5.25 9.55
CA ARG A 44 0.74 -4.28 10.63
C ARG A 44 2.04 -3.55 10.83
N ALA A 45 2.35 -2.62 9.92
CA ALA A 45 3.56 -1.83 10.03
C ALA A 45 3.58 -1.11 11.40
N PRO A 46 4.74 -0.98 12.07
CA PRO A 46 4.86 -0.08 13.23
C PRO A 46 4.64 1.39 12.84
N ALA A 47 4.47 1.68 11.54
CA ALA A 47 4.13 2.97 10.99
C ALA A 47 2.72 3.37 11.45
N ARG A 48 2.66 3.93 12.66
CA ARG A 48 1.57 4.78 13.10
C ARG A 48 1.59 5.98 12.19
N GLY A 49 0.74 5.98 11.17
CA GLY A 49 0.46 7.22 10.50
C GLY A 49 -0.26 8.14 11.48
N LEU A 50 0.32 9.32 11.69
CA LEU A 50 -0.30 10.40 12.46
C LEU A 50 -0.61 11.48 11.43
N TRP A 51 -1.85 11.53 10.95
CA TRP A 51 -2.33 12.67 10.17
C TRP A 51 -3.16 13.55 11.08
N LYS A 52 -2.89 14.85 11.04
CA LYS A 52 -3.84 15.84 11.51
C LYS A 52 -4.97 15.86 10.50
N ALA A 53 -6.16 15.43 10.92
CA ALA A 53 -7.38 15.74 10.20
C ALA A 53 -7.59 17.27 10.23
N ASP A 54 -8.43 17.77 9.32
CA ASP A 54 -8.71 19.21 9.20
C ASP A 54 -9.30 19.81 10.50
N ASP A 55 -9.87 18.98 11.37
CA ASP A 55 -10.39 19.34 12.70
C ASP A 55 -9.31 19.32 13.82
N GLY A 56 -8.05 19.02 13.48
CA GLY A 56 -6.94 18.93 14.43
C GLY A 56 -6.82 17.60 15.17
N SER A 57 -7.70 16.62 14.93
CA SER A 57 -7.59 15.28 15.48
C SER A 57 -6.47 14.49 14.83
N VAL A 58 -5.87 13.57 15.59
CA VAL A 58 -4.86 12.64 15.06
C VAL A 58 -5.55 11.31 14.81
N ALA A 59 -5.80 10.98 13.56
CA ALA A 59 -6.32 9.66 13.20
C ALA A 59 -5.18 8.64 13.08
N ARG A 60 -5.50 7.38 13.37
CA ARG A 60 -4.57 6.28 13.58
C ARG A 60 -5.03 5.11 12.73
N ASP A 61 -4.21 4.75 11.74
CA ASP A 61 -4.55 3.70 10.79
C ASP A 61 -3.47 2.64 10.78
N ASP A 62 -3.91 1.40 10.61
CA ASP A 62 -3.02 0.28 10.33
C ASP A 62 -2.71 0.27 8.82
N VAL A 63 -1.43 0.27 8.49
CA VAL A 63 -0.96 0.18 7.10
C VAL A 63 -0.38 -1.20 6.84
N ALA A 64 -0.81 -1.83 5.74
CA ALA A 64 -0.17 -3.00 5.17
C ALA A 64 0.85 -2.59 4.10
N ILE A 65 2.09 -3.04 4.24
CA ILE A 65 3.16 -2.80 3.26
C ILE A 65 3.57 -4.15 2.68
N LEU A 66 3.59 -4.24 1.36
CA LEU A 66 4.08 -5.38 0.58
C LEU A 66 5.29 -4.92 -0.23
N GLU A 67 6.39 -5.65 -0.14
CA GLU A 67 7.67 -5.31 -0.79
C GLU A 67 8.21 -6.50 -1.57
N VAL A 68 8.55 -6.27 -2.84
CA VAL A 68 9.17 -7.25 -3.74
C VAL A 68 10.51 -6.72 -4.22
N MET A 69 11.46 -7.63 -4.43
CA MET A 69 12.71 -7.33 -5.14
C MET A 69 12.52 -7.67 -6.62
N GLY A 70 13.09 -6.87 -7.51
CA GLY A 70 13.06 -7.12 -8.94
C GLY A 70 14.25 -6.48 -9.65
N GLU A 71 14.69 -7.08 -10.75
CA GLU A 71 15.88 -6.62 -11.51
C GLU A 71 15.68 -5.24 -12.14
N GLY A 72 14.42 -4.87 -12.42
CA GLY A 72 14.07 -3.60 -13.03
C GLY A 72 12.64 -3.17 -12.70
N LEU A 73 12.32 -1.93 -13.05
CA LEU A 73 10.99 -1.35 -12.82
C LEU A 73 10.18 -1.32 -14.12
N ASP A 74 9.27 -2.29 -14.28
CA ASP A 74 8.21 -2.24 -15.30
C ASP A 74 7.09 -1.29 -14.85
N ARG A 75 7.19 -0.02 -15.27
CA ARG A 75 6.24 1.03 -14.88
C ARG A 75 4.81 0.77 -15.40
N ALA A 76 4.68 0.16 -16.57
CA ALA A 76 3.37 -0.10 -17.18
C ALA A 76 2.63 -1.16 -16.37
N TRP A 77 3.33 -2.26 -16.05
CA TRP A 77 2.79 -3.31 -15.20
C TRP A 77 2.41 -2.79 -13.81
N TRP A 78 3.26 -2.00 -13.15
CA TRP A 78 2.94 -1.45 -11.83
C TRP A 78 1.77 -0.46 -11.86
N ALA A 79 1.63 0.33 -12.92
CA ALA A 79 0.48 1.24 -13.06
C ALA A 79 -0.83 0.48 -13.24
N GLU A 80 -0.83 -0.62 -13.99
CA GLU A 80 -2.00 -1.48 -14.15
C GLU A 80 -2.32 -2.26 -12.87
N TYR A 81 -1.30 -2.87 -12.27
CA TYR A 81 -1.45 -3.65 -11.04
C TYR A 81 -1.95 -2.77 -9.89
N ARG A 82 -1.46 -1.53 -9.77
CA ARG A 82 -2.01 -0.52 -8.83
C ARG A 82 -3.51 -0.35 -8.99
N ARG A 83 -4.03 -0.17 -10.22
CA ARG A 83 -5.47 -0.03 -10.47
C ARG A 83 -6.27 -1.28 -10.08
N THR A 84 -5.67 -2.46 -10.26
CA THR A 84 -6.27 -3.72 -9.80
C THR A 84 -6.36 -3.76 -8.28
N LEU A 85 -5.29 -3.38 -7.57
CA LEU A 85 -5.28 -3.36 -6.11
C LEU A 85 -6.22 -2.28 -5.53
N GLU A 86 -6.28 -1.09 -6.13
CA GLU A 86 -7.24 -0.03 -5.76
C GLU A 86 -8.69 -0.54 -5.79
N ARG A 87 -9.05 -1.31 -6.83
CA ARG A 87 -10.37 -1.96 -6.90
C ARG A 87 -10.53 -3.10 -5.89
N ARG A 88 -9.53 -3.98 -5.76
CA ARG A 88 -9.55 -5.15 -4.85
C ARG A 88 -9.74 -4.72 -3.39
N PHE A 89 -9.00 -3.69 -2.96
CA PHE A 89 -9.04 -3.17 -1.59
C PHE A 89 -9.99 -1.98 -1.43
N ARG A 90 -10.73 -1.58 -2.49
CA ARG A 90 -11.65 -0.44 -2.47
C ARG A 90 -10.99 0.83 -1.90
N GLN A 91 -9.79 1.12 -2.36
CA GLN A 91 -9.02 2.30 -1.96
C GLN A 91 -9.05 3.32 -3.11
N GLU A 92 -9.32 4.59 -2.80
CA GLU A 92 -9.27 5.67 -3.80
C GLU A 92 -7.85 5.88 -4.34
N VAL A 93 -6.83 5.69 -3.48
CA VAL A 93 -5.43 5.87 -3.84
C VAL A 93 -4.58 4.78 -3.19
N MET A 94 -3.83 4.04 -4.00
CA MET A 94 -2.72 3.20 -3.52
C MET A 94 -1.36 3.80 -3.80
N VAL A 95 -0.50 3.78 -2.79
CA VAL A 95 0.90 4.19 -2.93
C VAL A 95 1.72 3.00 -3.41
N VAL A 96 2.28 3.13 -4.61
CA VAL A 96 3.35 2.25 -5.10
C VAL A 96 4.63 3.05 -5.10
N ARG A 97 5.63 2.56 -4.37
CA ARG A 97 6.97 3.16 -4.31
C ARG A 97 7.99 2.21 -4.93
N ALA A 98 8.98 2.76 -5.60
CA ALA A 98 10.11 2.00 -6.12
C ALA A 98 11.41 2.71 -5.72
N THR A 99 12.38 1.94 -5.23
CA THR A 99 13.68 2.43 -4.79
C THR A 99 14.76 1.56 -5.43
N ARG A 100 15.80 2.18 -6.00
CA ARG A 100 16.98 1.43 -6.45
C ARG A 100 17.80 1.03 -5.22
N LEU A 101 18.21 -0.24 -5.18
CA LEU A 101 19.01 -0.81 -4.11
C LEU A 101 20.30 -1.37 -4.70
N ASP A 102 21.39 -1.21 -3.97
CA ASP A 102 22.67 -1.86 -4.27
C ASP A 102 22.86 -3.04 -3.30
N ILE A 103 23.28 -4.18 -3.83
CA ILE A 103 23.66 -5.35 -3.03
C ILE A 103 25.17 -5.29 -2.86
N LEU A 104 25.63 -5.28 -1.60
CA LEU A 104 27.05 -5.21 -1.24
C LEU A 104 27.65 -6.58 -0.99
#